data_AF-A0A351X2R9-F1
#
_entry.id   AF-A0A351X2R9-F1
#
_cell.length_a   1.000
_cell.length_b   1.000
_cell.length_c   1.000
_cell.angle_alpha   90.00
_cell.angle_beta   90.00
_cell.angle_gamma   90.00
#
_symmetry.space_group_name_H-M   'P 1'
#
loop_
_entity.id
_entity.type
_entity.pdbx_description
1 polymer ?
#
loop_
_entity_poly.entity_id
_entity_poly.type
_entity_poly.pdbx_seq_one_letter_code
_entity_poly.pdbx_strand_id
1 'polypeptide(L)'
;TNPEMIALAQKNAQAIGAGHSFILFLAEGFYPVNVLDAVQAVPEVCQIYCATANPTQVVVAESDQGRGILGVIDGFSPLGVEGEEDIAWRKGFIRMIGYKS
;
A
#
# COMPACT_ATOMS: atom_id res chain seq x y z
N THR A 1 4.72 -16.16 -3.07
CA THR A 1 5.22 -17.30 -3.88
C THR A 1 6.45 -16.91 -4.70
N ASN A 2 6.57 -15.66 -5.15
CA ASN A 2 7.78 -15.17 -5.83
C ASN A 2 8.93 -14.92 -4.82
N PRO A 3 10.14 -15.49 -5.02
CA PRO A 3 11.29 -15.31 -4.11
C PRO A 3 11.77 -13.85 -3.96
N GLU A 4 11.74 -13.05 -5.03
CA GLU A 4 12.18 -11.65 -5.00
C GLU A 4 11.24 -10.80 -4.15
N MET A 5 9.92 -11.01 -4.29
CA MET A 5 8.92 -10.33 -3.46
C MET A 5 9.06 -10.70 -1.98
N ILE A 6 9.37 -11.97 -1.69
CA ILE A 6 9.63 -12.44 -0.31
C ILE A 6 10.88 -11.76 0.25
N ALA A 7 11.97 -11.68 -0.52
CA ALA A 7 13.20 -11.02 -0.10
C ALA A 7 12.99 -9.52 0.18
N LEU A 8 12.22 -8.83 -0.67
CA LEU A 8 11.82 -7.44 -0.45
C LEU A 8 10.98 -7.29 0.83
N ALA A 9 10.00 -8.17 1.06
CA ALA A 9 9.18 -8.15 2.27
C ALA A 9 10.04 -8.30 3.53
N GLN A 10 10.94 -9.28 3.55
CA GLN A 10 11.85 -9.53 4.67
C GLN A 10 12.76 -8.34 4.94
N LYS A 11 13.43 -7.81 3.90
CA LYS A 11 14.34 -6.66 4.02
C LYS A 11 13.63 -5.45 4.61
N ASN A 12 12.45 -5.11 4.10
CA ASN A 12 11.72 -3.93 4.54
C ASN A 12 11.10 -4.14 5.94
N ALA A 13 10.59 -5.34 6.25
CA ALA A 13 10.06 -5.64 7.58
C ALA A 13 11.16 -5.57 8.65
N GLN A 14 12.37 -6.04 8.34
CA GLN A 14 13.55 -5.89 9.21
C GLN A 14 13.94 -4.41 9.41
N ALA A 15 13.91 -3.61 8.34
CA ALA A 15 14.23 -2.20 8.41
C ALA A 15 13.21 -1.39 9.24
N ILE A 16 11.92 -1.72 9.15
CA ILE A 16 10.87 -1.16 10.01
C ILE A 16 11.08 -1.63 11.45
N GLY A 17 11.29 -2.94 11.65
CA GLY A 17 11.62 -3.52 12.96
C GLY A 17 10.52 -3.36 14.02
N ALA A 18 9.27 -3.12 13.61
CA ALA A 18 8.13 -3.03 14.51
C ALA A 18 7.51 -4.42 14.71
N GLY A 19 7.29 -4.81 15.97
CA GLY A 19 6.62 -6.07 16.31
C GLY A 19 5.19 -6.12 15.76
N HIS A 20 4.70 -7.32 15.42
CA HIS A 20 3.35 -7.54 14.88
C HIS A 20 3.04 -6.70 13.62
N SER A 21 4.05 -6.40 12.81
CA SER A 21 3.88 -5.79 11.49
C SER A 21 4.13 -6.81 10.38
N PHE A 22 3.52 -6.60 9.21
CA PHE A 22 3.76 -7.40 8.03
C PHE A 22 3.88 -6.50 6.79
N ILE A 23 4.55 -7.01 5.76
CA ILE A 23 4.62 -6.39 4.43
C ILE A 23 4.24 -7.45 3.40
N LEU A 24 3.36 -7.08 2.47
CA LEU A 24 2.99 -7.89 1.33
C LEU A 24 3.40 -7.17 0.05
N PHE A 25 4.40 -7.72 -0.66
CA PHE A 25 4.73 -7.28 -2.02
C PHE A 25 3.95 -8.12 -3.04
N LEU A 26 3.30 -7.44 -3.97
CA LEU A 26 2.63 -8.05 -5.12
C LEU A 26 3.54 -7.91 -6.34
N ALA A 27 3.69 -9.00 -7.10
CA ALA A 27 4.43 -8.98 -8.35
C ALA A 27 3.67 -8.17 -9.42
N GLU A 28 4.37 -7.83 -10.51
CA GLU A 28 3.77 -7.12 -11.63
C GLU A 28 2.50 -7.82 -12.15
N GLY A 29 1.48 -7.01 -12.47
CA GLY A 29 0.16 -7.49 -12.91
C GLY A 29 -0.80 -7.86 -11.78
N PHE A 30 -0.37 -7.84 -10.52
CA PHE A 30 -1.23 -8.04 -9.35
C PHE A 30 -1.39 -6.74 -8.57
N TYR A 31 -2.63 -6.35 -8.30
CA TYR A 31 -2.96 -5.05 -7.70
C TYR A 31 -3.59 -5.22 -6.32
N PRO A 32 -3.39 -4.26 -5.39
CA PRO A 32 -4.04 -4.30 -4.08
C PRO A 32 -5.55 -4.52 -4.13
N VAL A 33 -6.25 -3.89 -5.07
CA VAL A 33 -7.71 -4.04 -5.25
C VAL A 33 -8.15 -5.49 -5.51
N ASN A 34 -7.24 -6.37 -5.94
CA ASN A 34 -7.56 -7.78 -6.17
C ASN A 34 -7.57 -8.62 -4.88
N VAL A 35 -6.90 -8.16 -3.80
CA VAL A 35 -6.64 -8.97 -2.61
C VAL A 35 -6.97 -8.27 -1.29
N LEU A 36 -7.23 -6.95 -1.31
CA LEU A 36 -7.36 -6.16 -0.09
C LEU A 36 -8.46 -6.69 0.84
N ASP A 37 -9.63 -7.02 0.29
CA ASP A 37 -10.76 -7.57 1.07
C ASP A 37 -10.40 -8.91 1.72
N ALA A 38 -9.68 -9.77 1.01
CA ALA A 38 -9.23 -11.06 1.56
C ALA A 38 -8.23 -10.88 2.69
N VAL A 39 -7.29 -9.92 2.58
CA VAL A 39 -6.34 -9.59 3.65
C VAL A 39 -7.07 -9.00 4.86
N GLN A 40 -8.03 -8.10 4.64
CA GLN A 40 -8.85 -7.51 5.72
C GLN A 40 -9.72 -8.54 6.43
N ALA A 41 -10.15 -9.59 5.73
CA ALA A 41 -10.97 -10.65 6.29
C ALA A 41 -10.18 -11.65 7.15
N VAL A 42 -8.84 -11.61 7.15
CA VAL A 42 -8.01 -12.48 8.00
C VAL A 42 -8.20 -12.07 9.47
N PRO A 43 -8.66 -12.98 10.36
CA PRO A 43 -8.96 -12.65 11.75
C PRO A 43 -7.80 -12.03 12.55
N GLU A 44 -6.56 -12.37 12.18
CA GLU A 44 -5.34 -11.87 12.82
C GLU A 44 -4.92 -10.47 12.33
N VAL A 45 -5.50 -9.95 11.24
CA VAL A 45 -5.14 -8.65 10.68
C VAL A 45 -5.90 -7.54 11.40
N CYS A 46 -5.21 -6.76 12.23
CA CYS A 46 -5.82 -5.66 12.97
C CYS A 46 -6.01 -4.39 12.13
N GLN A 47 -5.07 -4.09 11.22
CA GLN A 47 -5.07 -2.85 10.44
C GLN A 47 -4.17 -2.99 9.20
N ILE A 48 -4.53 -2.28 8.14
CA ILE A 48 -3.68 -2.04 6.97
C ILE A 48 -3.33 -0.54 6.93
N TYR A 49 -2.04 -0.19 6.92
CA TYR A 49 -1.59 1.21 6.90
C TYR A 49 -1.70 1.85 5.51
N CYS A 50 -1.28 1.13 4.46
CA CYS A 50 -1.43 1.53 3.06
C CYS A 50 -1.36 0.31 2.15
N ALA A 51 -1.82 0.46 0.91
CA ALA A 51 -1.62 -0.50 -0.16
C ALA A 51 -1.47 0.26 -1.49
N THR A 52 -0.24 0.38 -1.99
CA THR A 52 0.13 1.36 -3.01
C THR A 52 1.29 0.89 -3.88
N ALA A 53 1.46 1.51 -5.05
CA ALA A 53 2.63 1.40 -5.91
C ALA A 53 3.47 2.71 -5.93
N ASN A 54 3.05 3.73 -5.19
CA ASN A 54 3.78 4.99 -5.09
C ASN A 54 5.06 4.83 -4.24
N PRO A 55 6.04 5.74 -4.39
CA PRO A 55 7.09 5.90 -3.39
C PRO A 55 6.47 6.05 -2.00
N THR A 56 6.91 5.21 -1.05
CA THR A 56 6.28 5.11 0.26
C THR A 56 7.32 5.16 1.36
N GLN A 57 7.03 5.90 2.43
CA GLN A 57 7.83 5.94 3.65
C GLN A 57 6.99 5.49 4.86
N VAL A 58 7.63 4.82 5.81
CA VAL A 58 6.99 4.40 7.07
C VAL A 58 7.55 5.26 8.20
N VAL A 59 6.66 5.93 8.94
CA VAL A 59 7.04 6.73 10.12
C VAL A 59 7.10 5.81 11.32
N VAL A 60 8.30 5.59 11.84
CA VAL A 60 8.56 4.70 12.98
C VAL A 60 8.94 5.53 14.19
N ALA A 61 8.27 5.27 15.31
CA ALA A 61 8.70 5.72 16.62
C ALA A 61 9.43 4.60 17.35
N GLU A 62 10.41 4.96 18.16
CA GLU A 62 11.24 4.04 18.93
C GLU A 62 11.31 4.49 20.38
N SER A 63 11.23 3.52 21.30
CA SER A 63 11.42 3.68 22.74
C SER A 63 12.35 2.59 23.26
N ASP A 64 12.67 2.62 24.56
CA ASP A 64 13.49 1.59 25.21
C ASP A 64 12.90 0.17 25.08
N GLN A 65 11.59 0.03 24.85
CA GLN A 65 10.94 -1.27 24.66
C GLN A 65 11.05 -1.78 23.22
N GLY A 66 11.01 -0.89 22.22
CA GLY A 66 11.00 -1.28 20.81
C GLY A 66 10.39 -0.23 19.89
N ARG A 67 9.96 -0.67 18.70
CA ARG A 67 9.51 0.20 17.61
C ARG A 67 8.02 0.02 17.30
N GLY A 68 7.35 1.12 16.98
CA GLY A 68 5.95 1.16 16.55
C GLY A 68 5.76 2.01 15.30
N ILE A 69 4.81 1.60 14.45
CA ILE A 69 4.44 2.35 13.24
C ILE A 69 3.43 3.44 13.65
N LEU A 70 3.77 4.71 13.41
CA LEU A 70 2.86 5.84 13.65
C LEU A 70 2.02 6.18 12.42
N GLY A 71 2.51 5.86 11.23
CA GLY A 71 1.83 6.15 9.97
C GLY A 71 2.71 5.93 8.76
N VAL A 72 2.18 6.31 7.59
CA VAL A 72 2.81 6.15 6.29
C VAL A 72 2.67 7.42 5.47
N ILE A 73 3.68 7.71 4.67
CA ILE A 73 3.65 8.75 3.63
C ILE A 73 3.54 8.02 2.29
N ASP A 74 2.36 8.04 1.69
CA ASP A 74 2.04 7.38 0.41
C ASP A 74 2.04 8.40 -0.72
N GLY A 75 3.10 8.41 -1.53
CA GLY A 75 3.25 9.32 -2.64
C GLY A 75 3.52 10.76 -2.22
N PHE A 76 2.90 11.70 -2.93
CA PHE A 76 3.19 13.12 -2.84
C PHE A 76 1.93 13.93 -2.50
N SER A 77 2.13 15.16 -2.02
CA SER A 77 1.04 16.09 -1.73
C SER A 77 0.27 16.48 -3.01
N PRO A 78 -1.05 16.75 -2.91
CA PRO A 78 -1.85 17.17 -4.06
C PRO A 78 -1.37 18.52 -4.61
N LEU A 79 -1.45 18.68 -5.93
CA LEU A 79 -1.03 19.91 -6.64
C LEU A 79 -2.19 20.88 -6.91
N GLY A 80 -3.43 20.45 -6.68
CA GLY A 80 -4.63 21.23 -6.97
C GLY A 80 -5.90 20.39 -6.84
N VAL A 81 -7.01 20.94 -7.34
CA VAL A 81 -8.33 20.28 -7.41
C VAL A 81 -8.65 19.99 -8.87
N GLU A 82 -9.20 18.82 -9.17
CA GLU A 82 -9.56 18.41 -10.53
C GLU A 82 -10.65 19.30 -11.15
N GLY A 83 -10.49 19.63 -12.44
CA GLY A 83 -11.49 20.32 -13.24
C GLY A 83 -12.41 19.37 -14.03
N GLU A 84 -13.32 19.91 -14.84
CA GLU A 84 -14.27 19.10 -15.62
C GLU A 84 -13.56 18.17 -16.62
N GLU A 85 -12.47 18.63 -17.25
CA GLU A 85 -11.68 17.83 -18.19
C GLU A 85 -10.96 16.67 -17.50
N ASP A 86 -10.39 16.89 -16.32
CA ASP A 86 -9.75 15.86 -15.50
C ASP A 86 -10.75 14.78 -15.07
N ILE A 87 -11.96 15.20 -14.68
CA ILE A 87 -13.07 14.30 -14.33
C ILE A 87 -13.48 13.45 -15.53
N ALA A 88 -13.64 14.07 -16.70
CA ALA A 88 -13.97 13.35 -17.94
C ALA A 88 -12.87 12.34 -18.27
N TRP A 89 -11.60 12.73 -18.16
CA TRP A 89 -10.46 11.88 -18.42
C TRP A 89 -10.41 10.66 -17.48
N ARG A 90 -10.45 10.84 -16.15
CA ARG A 90 -10.34 9.70 -15.21
C ARG A 90 -11.50 8.72 -15.33
N LYS A 91 -12.71 9.21 -15.62
CA LYS A 91 -13.89 8.35 -15.86
C LYS A 91 -13.73 7.57 -17.17
N GLY A 92 -13.25 8.23 -18.23
CA GLY A 92 -12.95 7.58 -19.50
C GLY A 92 -11.87 6.51 -19.35
N PHE A 93 -10.78 6.82 -18.63
CA PHE A 93 -9.69 5.90 -18.37
C PHE A 93 -10.18 4.63 -17.66
N ILE A 94 -10.92 4.74 -16.56
CA ILE A 94 -11.43 3.57 -15.81
C ILE A 94 -12.33 2.67 -16.67
N ARG A 95 -13.10 3.23 -17.61
CA ARG A 95 -13.88 2.45 -18.59
C ARG A 95 -12.99 1.79 -19.64
N MET A 96 -11.98 2.51 -20.15
CA MET A 96 -11.01 1.99 -21.11
C MET A 96 -10.26 0.76 -20.56
N ILE A 97 -9.88 0.80 -19.29
CA ILE A 97 -9.22 -0.34 -18.63
C ILE A 97 -10.21 -1.41 -18.11
N GLY A 98 -11.50 -1.29 -18.42
CA GLY A 98 -12.51 -2.32 -18.18
C GLY A 98 -13.06 -2.42 -16.76
N TYR A 99 -12.75 -1.48 -15.87
CA TYR A 99 -13.20 -1.52 -14.47
C TYR A 99 -14.61 -0.95 -14.25
N LYS A 100 -15.15 -0.21 -15.22
CA LYS A 100 -16.53 0.31 -15.22
C LYS A 100 -17.12 0.25 -16.62
N SER A 101 -18.44 0.06 -16.69
CA SER A 101 -19.24 0.16 -17.91
C SER A 101 -19.67 1.60 -18.20
#